data_AF-A0A7S0GML1-F1
#
_entry.id   AF-A0A7S0GML1-F1
#
_cell.length_a   1.000
_cell.length_b   1.000
_cell.length_c   1.000
_cell.angle_alpha   90.00
_cell.angle_beta   90.00
_cell.angle_gamma   90.00
#
_symmetry.space_group_name_H-M   'P 1'
#
loop_
_entity.id
_entity.type
_entity.pdbx_description
1 polymer ?
#
loop_
_entity_poly.entity_id
_entity_poly.type
_entity_poly.pdbx_seq_one_letter_code
_entity_poly.pdbx_strand_id
1 'polypeptide(L)'
;YTIRLGDNEIHYDENFRMFMTTKQPNPHYLPEVCIKVTLLNFTVTQDGLEDQLLGLVVRKERADVEHQRQGLIVSMAKDQKEKKSLEVKILQMLSESDDNILDDTDLMETLESSKQTSQDINRRIDITKVTNKKIDNIREAYRDVATRGSLLYFVVSDMGMVDPMYQYSLEYFLNLFMRCLADSPIEKKVKNRVTSLIDYQTRLVYRNICRGLFEGHKLMFSFLIACAIRRNSGAIPAEEWNVLLRGIPISLDADGK
;
A
#
# COMPACT_ATOMS: atom_id res chain seq x y z
N TYR A 1 -15.94 36.29 -9.46
CA TYR A 1 -17.14 35.68 -8.84
C TYR A 1 -17.21 36.08 -7.37
N THR A 2 -18.40 36.20 -6.78
CA THR A 2 -18.58 36.39 -5.33
C THR A 2 -19.29 35.17 -4.75
N ILE A 3 -18.92 34.78 -3.53
CA ILE A 3 -19.57 33.71 -2.78
C ILE A 3 -20.09 34.26 -1.46
N ARG A 4 -21.20 33.70 -0.99
CA ARG A 4 -21.79 34.07 0.30
C ARG A 4 -21.37 33.06 1.36
N LEU A 5 -20.75 33.55 2.44
CA LEU A 5 -20.36 32.76 3.59
C LEU A 5 -21.09 33.30 4.83
N GLY A 6 -22.19 32.65 5.20
CA GLY A 6 -23.13 33.18 6.20
C GLY A 6 -23.78 34.46 5.70
N ASP A 7 -23.55 35.58 6.41
CA ASP A 7 -24.06 36.89 6.04
C ASP A 7 -23.08 37.76 5.25
N ASN A 8 -21.84 37.29 5.07
CA ASN A 8 -20.81 38.04 4.35
C ASN A 8 -20.75 37.62 2.88
N GLU A 9 -20.67 38.60 1.98
CA GLU A 9 -20.31 38.39 0.58
C GLU A 9 -18.82 38.63 0.38
N ILE A 10 -18.13 37.64 -0.19
CA ILE A 10 -16.68 37.63 -0.33
C ILE A 10 -16.33 37.36 -1.80
N HIS A 11 -15.30 38.02 -2.32
CA HIS A 11 -14.76 37.71 -3.63
C HIS A 11 -14.13 36.32 -3.64
N TYR A 12 -14.52 35.50 -4.62
CA TYR A 12 -13.99 34.16 -4.83
C TYR A 12 -12.79 34.20 -5.77
N ASP A 13 -11.67 33.65 -5.30
CA ASP A 13 -10.48 33.39 -6.11
C ASP A 13 -10.62 32.04 -6.84
N GLU A 14 -10.49 32.04 -8.16
CA GLU A 14 -10.58 30.83 -9.01
C GLU A 14 -9.50 29.79 -8.70
N ASN A 15 -8.39 30.21 -8.08
CA ASN A 15 -7.31 29.32 -7.64
C ASN A 15 -7.59 28.67 -6.28
N PHE A 16 -8.64 29.07 -5.57
CA PHE A 16 -8.95 28.50 -4.26
C PHE A 16 -9.31 27.00 -4.38
N ARG A 17 -8.75 26.19 -3.47
CA ARG A 17 -9.03 24.77 -3.32
C ARG A 17 -9.24 24.46 -1.85
N MET A 18 -10.30 23.72 -1.53
CA MET A 18 -10.64 23.31 -0.16
C MET A 18 -10.42 21.81 -0.01
N PHE A 19 -9.71 21.43 1.05
CA PHE A 19 -9.55 20.05 1.48
C PHE A 19 -10.06 19.91 2.90
N MET A 20 -10.83 18.86 3.16
CA MET A 20 -11.31 18.50 4.49
C MET A 20 -10.80 17.12 4.86
N THR A 21 -10.41 16.94 6.11
CA THR A 21 -9.92 15.64 6.63
C THR A 21 -10.64 15.31 7.92
N THR A 22 -10.84 14.02 8.19
CA THR A 22 -11.41 13.52 9.44
C THR A 22 -10.61 12.32 9.93
N LYS A 23 -10.51 12.18 11.26
CA LYS A 23 -9.91 11.00 11.91
C LYS A 23 -10.95 9.89 12.16
N GLN A 24 -12.23 10.17 11.94
CA GLN A 24 -13.28 9.18 12.11
C GLN A 24 -13.18 8.15 10.97
N PRO A 25 -13.08 6.84 11.28
CA PRO A 25 -12.85 5.81 10.25
C PRO A 25 -14.08 5.58 9.35
N ASN A 26 -15.29 5.68 9.91
CA ASN A 26 -16.53 5.53 9.15
C ASN A 26 -17.53 6.64 9.50
N PRO A 27 -17.32 7.87 9.00
CA PRO A 27 -18.26 8.98 9.17
C PRO A 27 -19.49 8.77 8.29
N HIS A 28 -20.67 9.09 8.82
CA HIS A 28 -21.90 9.06 8.04
C HIS A 28 -22.13 10.43 7.38
N TYR A 29 -22.14 10.46 6.05
CA TYR A 29 -22.44 11.66 5.27
C TYR A 29 -23.80 11.52 4.58
N LEU A 30 -24.57 12.60 4.59
CA LEU A 30 -25.82 12.65 3.84
C LEU A 30 -25.54 12.57 2.32
N PRO A 31 -26.43 11.97 1.52
CA PRO A 31 -26.25 11.87 0.07
C PRO A 31 -26.00 13.22 -0.62
N GLU A 32 -26.63 14.29 -0.11
CA GLU A 32 -26.43 15.65 -0.62
C GLU A 32 -24.97 16.12 -0.51
N VAL A 33 -24.26 15.73 0.55
CA VAL A 33 -22.83 16.05 0.71
C VAL A 33 -22.02 15.24 -0.30
N CYS A 34 -22.30 13.95 -0.44
CA CYS A 34 -21.58 13.05 -1.34
C CYS A 34 -21.69 13.43 -2.82
N ILE A 35 -22.74 14.17 -3.21
CA ILE A 35 -22.88 14.69 -4.58
C ILE A 35 -22.03 15.96 -4.79
N LYS A 36 -21.81 16.75 -3.72
CA LYS A 36 -21.08 18.03 -3.79
C LYS A 36 -19.57 17.89 -3.60
N VAL A 37 -19.12 16.84 -2.90
CA VAL A 37 -17.71 16.62 -2.60
C VAL A 37 -17.26 15.23 -3.03
N THR A 38 -16.01 15.12 -3.47
CA THR A 38 -15.38 13.82 -3.71
C THR A 38 -14.84 13.26 -2.40
N LEU A 39 -15.44 12.18 -1.91
CA LEU A 39 -14.95 11.47 -0.72
C LEU A 39 -13.78 10.56 -1.08
N LEU A 40 -12.66 10.72 -0.36
CA LEU A 40 -11.47 9.89 -0.50
C LEU A 40 -11.25 9.07 0.77
N ASN A 41 -11.17 7.75 0.63
CA ASN A 41 -10.89 6.85 1.75
C ASN A 41 -9.38 6.64 1.89
N PHE A 42 -8.80 7.18 2.96
CA PHE A 42 -7.39 6.99 3.33
C PHE A 42 -7.19 5.95 4.44
N THR A 43 -8.19 5.09 4.69
CA THR A 43 -8.05 4.00 5.66
C THR A 43 -6.93 3.06 5.22
N VAL A 44 -6.02 2.80 6.15
CA VAL A 44 -4.90 1.89 5.94
C VAL A 44 -5.45 0.48 5.81
N THR A 45 -5.13 -0.18 4.70
CA THR A 45 -5.48 -1.59 4.47
C THR A 45 -4.33 -2.50 4.89
N GLN A 46 -4.63 -3.77 5.18
CA GLN A 46 -3.62 -4.76 5.56
C GLN A 46 -2.56 -4.92 4.47
N ASP A 47 -2.98 -5.06 3.22
CA ASP A 47 -2.09 -5.20 2.07
C ASP A 47 -1.28 -3.92 1.81
N GLY A 48 -1.92 -2.75 1.92
CA GLY A 48 -1.25 -1.46 1.72
C GLY A 48 -0.17 -1.20 2.76
N LEU A 49 -0.44 -1.52 4.02
CA LEU A 49 0.56 -1.43 5.08
C LEU A 49 1.66 -2.48 4.91
N GLU A 50 1.31 -3.70 4.52
CA GLU A 50 2.30 -4.75 4.24
C GLU A 50 3.30 -4.29 3.16
N ASP A 51 2.82 -3.74 2.05
CA ASP A 51 3.71 -3.23 0.99
C ASP A 51 4.56 -2.04 1.46
N GLN A 52 4.00 -1.17 2.31
CA GLN A 52 4.74 -0.07 2.93
C GLN A 52 5.87 -0.60 3.84
N LEU A 53 5.55 -1.55 4.71
CA LEU A 53 6.52 -2.18 5.62
C LEU A 53 7.59 -2.95 4.84
N LEU A 54 7.23 -3.64 3.76
CA LEU A 54 8.18 -4.31 2.88
C LEU A 54 9.19 -3.32 2.30
N GLY A 55 8.73 -2.15 1.85
CA GLY A 55 9.61 -1.06 1.42
C GLY A 55 10.60 -0.62 2.52
N LEU A 56 10.14 -0.52 3.76
CA LEU A 56 11.02 -0.16 4.90
C LEU A 56 12.06 -1.24 5.21
N VAL A 57 11.66 -2.52 5.22
CA VAL A 57 12.57 -3.65 5.46
C VAL A 57 13.64 -3.71 4.37
N VAL A 58 13.23 -3.67 3.10
CA VAL A 58 14.15 -3.74 1.96
C VAL A 58 15.09 -2.54 1.97
N ARG A 59 14.59 -1.33 2.22
CA ARG A 59 15.45 -0.14 2.32
C ARG A 59 16.52 -0.28 3.40
N LYS A 60 16.20 -0.92 4.52
CA LYS A 60 17.13 -1.11 5.64
C LYS A 60 18.12 -2.26 5.40
N GLU A 61 17.66 -3.38 4.85
CA GLU A 61 18.46 -4.60 4.67
C GLU A 61 19.24 -4.63 3.34
N ARG A 62 18.68 -4.04 2.29
CA ARG A 62 19.16 -4.04 0.89
C ARG A 62 18.96 -2.69 0.22
N ALA A 63 19.61 -1.66 0.76
CA ALA A 63 19.57 -0.30 0.21
C ALA A 63 20.01 -0.26 -1.27
N ASP A 64 20.94 -1.12 -1.68
CA ASP A 64 21.38 -1.31 -3.06
C ASP A 64 20.21 -1.62 -4.00
N VAL A 65 19.37 -2.57 -3.60
CA VAL A 65 18.20 -3.02 -4.37
C VAL A 65 17.14 -1.91 -4.44
N GLU A 66 16.93 -1.20 -3.33
CA GLU A 66 15.94 -0.12 -3.27
C GLU A 66 16.35 1.09 -4.12
N HIS A 67 17.64 1.46 -4.12
CA HIS A 67 18.16 2.51 -4.99
C HIS A 67 18.02 2.14 -6.48
N GLN A 68 18.31 0.90 -6.84
CA GLN A 68 18.12 0.41 -8.22
C GLN A 68 16.65 0.44 -8.62
N ARG A 69 15.73 0.00 -7.75
CA ARG A 69 14.28 0.08 -7.98
C ARG A 69 13.84 1.51 -8.28
N GLN A 70 14.25 2.47 -7.45
CA GLN A 70 13.86 3.86 -7.62
C GLN A 70 14.37 4.42 -8.95
N GLY A 71 15.60 4.10 -9.34
CA GLY A 71 16.16 4.49 -10.64
C GLY A 71 15.38 3.90 -11.82
N LEU A 72 15.00 2.63 -11.75
CA LEU A 72 14.22 1.96 -12.80
C LEU A 72 12.81 2.54 -12.91
N ILE A 73 12.15 2.89 -11.81
CA ILE A 73 10.82 3.54 -11.84
C ILE A 73 10.89 4.88 -12.58
N VAL A 74 11.91 5.69 -12.29
CA VAL A 74 12.10 6.99 -12.96
C VAL A 74 12.40 6.80 -14.45
N SER A 75 13.29 5.86 -14.79
CA SER A 75 13.60 5.55 -16.20
C SER A 75 12.37 5.06 -16.96
N MET A 76 11.63 4.12 -16.38
CA MET A 76 10.41 3.57 -16.98
C MET A 76 9.34 4.65 -17.19
N ALA A 77 9.16 5.56 -16.23
CA ALA A 77 8.24 6.68 -16.36
C ALA A 77 8.65 7.63 -17.49
N LYS A 78 9.96 7.89 -17.64
CA LYS A 78 10.51 8.69 -18.74
C LYS A 78 10.28 8.02 -20.09
N ASP A 79 10.64 6.76 -20.24
CA ASP A 79 10.46 5.98 -21.48
C ASP A 79 8.97 5.90 -21.87
N GLN A 80 8.06 5.71 -20.90
CA GLN A 80 6.62 5.68 -21.17
C GLN A 80 6.08 7.04 -21.62
N LYS A 81 6.59 8.13 -21.05
CA LYS A 81 6.25 9.50 -21.47
C LYS A 81 6.77 9.78 -22.88
N GLU A 82 8.00 9.39 -23.17
CA GLU A 82 8.64 9.55 -24.49
C GLU A 82 7.87 8.78 -25.56
N LYS A 83 7.51 7.52 -25.28
CA LYS A 83 6.65 6.70 -26.14
C LYS A 83 5.33 7.40 -26.46
N LYS A 84 4.62 7.89 -25.43
CA LYS A 84 3.35 8.59 -25.63
C LYS A 84 3.52 9.88 -26.43
N SER A 85 4.60 10.63 -26.22
CA SER A 85 4.87 11.84 -27.01
C SER A 85 5.18 11.53 -28.48
N LEU A 86 5.89 10.43 -28.76
CA LEU A 86 6.12 9.97 -30.14
C LEU A 86 4.81 9.54 -30.81
N GLU A 87 3.95 8.80 -30.11
CA GLU A 87 2.63 8.41 -30.62
C GLU A 87 1.77 9.62 -30.97
N VAL A 88 1.72 10.64 -30.10
CA VAL A 88 1.00 11.89 -30.36
C VAL A 88 1.61 12.65 -31.55
N LYS A 89 2.93 12.73 -31.65
CA LYS A 89 3.61 13.39 -32.76
C LYS A 89 3.28 12.70 -34.10
N ILE A 90 3.29 11.37 -34.14
CA ILE A 90 2.93 10.59 -35.34
C ILE A 90 1.48 10.87 -35.75
N LEU A 91 0.55 10.86 -34.79
CA LEU A 91 -0.87 11.15 -35.07
C LEU A 91 -1.09 12.57 -35.59
N GLN A 92 -0.37 13.55 -35.03
CA GLN A 92 -0.43 14.93 -35.49
C GLN A 92 0.08 15.06 -36.93
N MET A 93 1.25 14.49 -37.21
CA MET A 93 1.83 14.52 -38.57
C MET A 93 0.92 13.84 -39.61
N LEU A 94 0.28 12.71 -39.26
CA LEU A 94 -0.68 12.03 -40.14
C LEU A 94 -2.00 12.80 -40.31
N SER A 95 -2.38 13.63 -39.35
CA SER A 95 -3.59 14.46 -39.43
C SER A 95 -3.36 15.76 -40.20
N GLU A 96 -2.12 16.25 -40.23
CA GLU A 96 -1.72 17.47 -40.93
C GLU A 96 -1.31 17.21 -42.39
N SER A 97 -1.01 15.96 -42.75
CA SER A 97 -0.72 15.54 -44.12
C SER A 97 -1.99 15.44 -44.97
N ASP A 98 -1.99 16.10 -46.14
CA ASP A 98 -3.04 16.03 -47.16
C ASP A 98 -3.14 14.62 -47.81
N ASP A 99 -4.12 14.39 -48.70
CA ASP A 99 -4.48 13.11 -49.33
C ASP A 99 -3.33 12.34 -50.02
N ASN A 100 -2.14 12.94 -50.21
CA ASN A 100 -0.99 12.32 -50.86
C ASN A 100 0.25 12.18 -49.94
N ILE A 101 0.09 11.39 -48.88
CA ILE A 101 1.12 11.03 -47.89
C ILE A 101 2.41 10.44 -48.51
N LEU A 102 2.33 9.87 -49.71
CA LEU A 102 3.46 9.23 -50.39
C LEU A 102 4.43 10.22 -51.05
N ASP A 103 3.99 11.46 -51.32
CA ASP A 103 4.83 12.50 -51.93
C ASP A 103 5.59 13.34 -50.89
N ASP A 104 5.21 13.24 -49.61
CA ASP A 104 5.89 13.94 -48.51
C ASP A 104 7.08 13.11 -48.00
N THR A 105 8.25 13.34 -48.63
CA THR A 105 9.50 12.67 -48.28
C THR A 105 9.95 12.97 -46.85
N ASP A 106 9.66 14.17 -46.35
CA ASP A 106 10.06 14.61 -45.00
C ASP A 106 9.20 13.92 -43.93
N LEU A 107 7.91 13.73 -44.22
CA LEU A 107 6.99 12.94 -43.40
C LEU A 107 7.42 11.46 -43.34
N MET A 108 7.78 10.87 -44.48
CA MET A 108 8.24 9.47 -44.54
C MET A 108 9.53 9.26 -43.74
N GLU A 109 10.52 10.13 -43.89
CA GLU A 109 11.78 10.05 -43.12
C GLU A 109 11.53 10.22 -41.61
N THR A 110 10.65 11.15 -41.23
CA THR A 110 10.29 11.38 -39.83
C THR A 110 9.52 10.20 -39.23
N LEU A 111 8.64 9.56 -40.00
CA LEU A 111 7.91 8.35 -39.60
C LEU A 111 8.86 7.16 -39.42
N GLU A 112 9.82 6.97 -40.33
CA GLU A 112 10.80 5.89 -40.24
C GLU A 112 11.72 6.07 -39.01
N SER A 113 12.23 7.28 -38.78
CA SER A 113 13.02 7.62 -37.59
C SER A 113 12.22 7.44 -36.29
N SER A 114 10.94 7.86 -36.28
CA SER A 114 10.06 7.70 -35.11
C SER A 114 9.74 6.22 -34.84
N LYS A 115 9.57 5.41 -35.88
CA LYS A 115 9.39 3.96 -35.77
C LYS A 115 10.61 3.29 -35.16
N GLN A 116 11.82 3.64 -35.61
CA GLN A 116 13.06 3.10 -35.05
C GLN A 116 13.21 3.48 -33.57
N THR A 117 13.00 4.76 -33.23
CA THR A 117 13.04 5.25 -31.85
C THR A 117 12.02 4.53 -30.95
N SER A 118 10.80 4.32 -31.44
CA SER A 118 9.75 3.59 -30.73
C SER A 118 10.13 2.12 -30.48
N GLN A 119 10.75 1.45 -31.45
CA GLN A 119 11.25 0.08 -31.26
C GLN A 119 12.32 0.01 -30.18
N ASP A 120 13.26 0.96 -30.15
CA ASP A 120 14.30 1.00 -29.13
C ASP A 120 13.74 1.33 -27.74
N ILE A 121 12.78 2.24 -27.62
CA ILE A 121 12.08 2.50 -26.36
C ILE A 121 11.37 1.24 -25.86
N ASN A 122 10.65 0.52 -26.73
CA ASN A 122 9.97 -0.72 -26.33
C ASN A 122 10.98 -1.78 -25.84
N ARG A 123 12.13 -1.93 -26.51
CA ARG A 123 13.22 -2.81 -26.05
C ARG A 123 13.73 -2.40 -24.66
N ARG A 124 13.96 -1.11 -24.41
CA ARG A 124 14.38 -0.61 -23.08
C ARG A 124 13.33 -0.87 -21.99
N ILE A 125 12.05 -0.68 -22.31
CA ILE A 125 10.94 -0.97 -21.40
C ILE A 125 10.91 -2.45 -21.05
N ASP A 126 11.10 -3.34 -22.02
CA ASP A 126 11.07 -4.79 -21.78
C ASP A 126 12.27 -5.26 -20.93
N ILE A 127 13.47 -4.73 -21.19
CA ILE A 127 14.65 -4.97 -20.33
C ILE A 127 14.39 -4.47 -18.90
N THR A 128 13.79 -3.28 -18.76
CA THR A 128 13.44 -2.69 -17.46
C THR A 128 12.42 -3.53 -16.71
N LYS A 129 11.39 -4.07 -17.38
CA LYS A 129 10.42 -5.00 -16.78
C LYS A 129 11.07 -6.27 -16.26
N VAL A 130 11.95 -6.87 -17.05
CA VAL A 130 12.69 -8.09 -16.64
C VAL A 130 13.56 -7.80 -15.42
N THR A 131 14.22 -6.64 -15.40
CA THR A 131 15.07 -6.22 -14.26
C THR A 131 14.23 -5.92 -13.02
N ASN A 132 13.10 -5.23 -13.17
CA ASN A 132 12.15 -4.99 -12.08
C ASN A 132 11.65 -6.31 -11.48
N LYS A 133 11.31 -7.31 -12.31
CA LYS A 133 10.90 -8.63 -11.82
C LYS A 133 11.99 -9.31 -10.98
N LYS A 134 13.26 -9.18 -11.38
CA LYS A 134 14.38 -9.71 -10.57
C LYS A 134 14.50 -8.99 -9.23
N ILE A 135 14.34 -7.67 -9.23
CA ILE A 135 14.35 -6.86 -8.00
C ILE A 135 13.17 -7.23 -7.10
N ASP A 136 11.97 -7.35 -7.65
CA ASP A 136 10.78 -7.76 -6.91
C ASP A 136 10.99 -9.14 -6.26
N ASN A 137 11.55 -10.12 -6.97
CA ASN A 137 11.89 -11.42 -6.36
C ASN A 137 12.83 -11.30 -5.14
N ILE A 138 13.77 -10.36 -5.15
CA ILE A 138 14.67 -10.13 -4.01
C ILE A 138 13.90 -9.48 -2.85
N ARG A 139 12.96 -8.57 -3.15
CA ARG A 139 12.09 -7.94 -2.14
C ARG A 139 11.19 -8.97 -1.48
N GLU A 140 10.58 -9.85 -2.28
CA GLU A 140 9.67 -10.90 -1.81
C GLU A 140 10.32 -11.85 -0.79
N ALA A 141 11.65 -11.98 -0.77
CA ALA A 141 12.35 -12.72 0.29
C ALA A 141 12.14 -12.15 1.71
N TYR A 142 11.71 -10.90 1.83
CA TYR A 142 11.41 -10.22 3.09
C TYR A 142 9.91 -10.02 3.35
N ARG A 143 9.02 -10.49 2.45
CA ARG A 143 7.57 -10.28 2.58
C ARG A 143 7.02 -10.78 3.91
N ASP A 144 7.43 -11.95 4.36
CA ASP A 144 6.97 -12.52 5.65
C ASP A 144 7.22 -11.60 6.85
N VAL A 145 8.30 -10.80 6.84
CA VAL A 145 8.59 -9.81 7.89
C VAL A 145 7.53 -8.71 7.87
N ALA A 146 7.19 -8.23 6.68
CA ALA A 146 6.20 -7.18 6.46
C ALA A 146 4.77 -7.66 6.75
N THR A 147 4.41 -8.86 6.29
CA THR A 147 3.11 -9.50 6.60
C THR A 147 2.92 -9.62 8.10
N ARG A 148 3.95 -10.10 8.82
CA ARG A 148 3.90 -10.16 10.28
C ARG A 148 3.76 -8.78 10.92
N GLY A 149 4.48 -7.77 10.44
CA GLY A 149 4.38 -6.40 10.93
C GLY A 149 2.97 -5.83 10.72
N SER A 150 2.38 -6.05 9.55
CA SER A 150 1.01 -5.61 9.22
C SER A 150 -0.01 -6.27 10.15
N LEU A 151 0.04 -7.59 10.32
CA LEU A 151 -0.82 -8.32 11.26
C LEU A 151 -0.73 -7.76 12.68
N LEU A 152 0.50 -7.52 13.17
CA LEU A 152 0.70 -6.99 14.51
C LEU A 152 0.12 -5.58 14.66
N TYR A 153 0.23 -4.72 13.63
CA TYR A 153 -0.37 -3.38 13.66
C TYR A 153 -1.89 -3.45 13.78
N PHE A 154 -2.56 -4.27 12.98
CA PHE A 154 -4.02 -4.37 13.02
C PHE A 154 -4.51 -4.92 14.36
N VAL A 155 -3.84 -5.93 14.92
CA VAL A 155 -4.17 -6.40 16.29
C VAL A 155 -4.00 -5.27 17.32
N VAL A 156 -2.95 -4.46 17.22
CA VAL A 156 -2.72 -3.31 18.11
C VAL A 156 -3.77 -2.21 17.91
N SER A 157 -4.16 -1.94 16.68
CA SER A 157 -5.21 -0.97 16.34
C SER A 157 -6.58 -1.41 16.88
N ASP A 158 -6.90 -2.70 16.77
CA ASP A 158 -8.15 -3.28 17.23
C ASP A 158 -8.28 -3.26 18.76
N MET A 159 -7.17 -3.14 19.50
CA MET A 159 -7.22 -2.97 20.96
C MET A 159 -7.99 -1.71 21.39
N GLY A 160 -8.08 -0.69 20.53
CA GLY A 160 -8.91 0.50 20.78
C GLY A 160 -10.41 0.20 20.88
N MET A 161 -10.87 -0.95 20.37
CA MET A 161 -12.26 -1.41 20.54
C MET A 161 -12.51 -2.05 21.91
N VAL A 162 -11.45 -2.52 22.57
CA VAL A 162 -11.53 -3.10 23.92
C VAL A 162 -11.64 -1.97 24.94
N ASP A 163 -10.73 -1.00 24.85
CA ASP A 163 -10.70 0.17 25.70
C ASP A 163 -10.27 1.39 24.86
N PRO A 164 -11.02 2.50 24.88
CA PRO A 164 -10.66 3.72 24.16
C PRO A 164 -9.28 4.28 24.49
N MET A 165 -8.69 3.92 25.64
CA MET A 165 -7.33 4.31 26.03
C MET A 165 -6.24 3.57 25.23
N TYR A 166 -6.55 2.45 24.57
CA TYR A 166 -5.58 1.64 23.81
C TYR A 166 -5.46 2.08 22.35
N GLN A 167 -5.29 3.38 22.14
CA GLN A 167 -5.11 3.95 20.82
C GLN A 167 -3.63 4.23 20.55
N TYR A 168 -3.14 3.67 19.45
CA TYR A 168 -1.78 3.87 18.98
C TYR A 168 -1.81 4.42 17.54
N SER A 169 -0.99 5.45 17.28
CA SER A 169 -0.86 5.97 15.92
C SER A 169 -0.06 4.99 15.05
N LEU A 170 -0.34 5.00 13.75
CA LEU A 170 0.49 4.26 12.78
C LEU A 170 1.96 4.70 12.86
N GLU A 171 2.20 6.01 13.02
CA GLU A 171 3.56 6.56 13.17
C GLU A 171 4.32 5.95 14.36
N TYR A 172 3.66 5.81 15.52
CA TYR A 172 4.25 5.15 16.68
C TYR A 172 4.64 3.70 16.35
N PHE A 173 3.74 2.96 15.68
CA PHE A 173 4.01 1.59 15.28
C PHE A 173 5.16 1.50 14.26
N LEU A 174 5.22 2.38 13.27
CA LEU A 174 6.31 2.43 12.29
C LEU A 174 7.66 2.71 12.96
N ASN A 175 7.71 3.60 13.95
CA ASN A 175 8.92 3.84 14.74
C ASN A 175 9.35 2.58 15.52
N LEU A 176 8.40 1.86 16.11
CA LEU A 176 8.66 0.61 16.82
C LEU A 176 9.16 -0.49 15.87
N PHE A 177 8.60 -0.56 14.67
CA PHE A 177 9.03 -1.47 13.61
C PHE A 177 10.46 -1.15 13.13
N MET A 178 10.76 0.12 12.86
CA MET A 178 12.11 0.56 12.48
C MET A 178 13.14 0.25 13.56
N ARG A 179 12.76 0.41 14.83
CA ARG A 179 13.60 0.01 15.96
C ARG A 179 13.84 -1.50 15.99
N CYS A 180 12.83 -2.32 15.70
CA CYS A 180 13.01 -3.77 15.56
C CYS A 180 14.05 -4.11 14.49
N LEU A 181 14.00 -3.45 13.32
CA LEU A 181 14.98 -3.69 12.26
C LEU A 181 16.41 -3.36 12.71
N ALA A 182 16.58 -2.32 13.53
CA ALA A 182 17.88 -1.90 14.06
C ALA A 182 18.41 -2.79 15.20
N ASP A 183 17.56 -3.14 16.17
CA ASP A 183 17.98 -3.79 17.43
C ASP A 183 18.00 -5.34 17.34
N SER A 184 17.51 -5.91 16.24
CA SER A 184 17.41 -7.37 16.06
C SER A 184 18.75 -8.03 15.69
N PRO A 185 18.97 -9.30 16.07
CA PRO A 185 20.20 -10.03 15.78
C PRO A 185 20.50 -10.10 14.28
N ILE A 186 21.70 -9.66 13.89
CA ILE A 186 22.15 -9.68 12.50
C ILE A 186 22.56 -11.11 12.12
N GLU A 187 22.03 -11.59 10.99
CA GLU A 187 22.25 -12.94 10.48
C GLU A 187 22.78 -12.88 9.05
N LYS A 188 23.73 -13.74 8.70
CA LYS A 188 24.33 -13.75 7.34
C LYS A 188 23.39 -14.32 6.27
N LYS A 189 22.56 -15.29 6.65
CA LYS A 189 21.61 -15.94 5.74
C LYS A 189 20.27 -15.22 5.81
N VAL A 190 19.74 -14.81 4.65
CA VAL A 190 18.45 -14.09 4.55
C VAL A 190 17.33 -14.85 5.26
N LYS A 191 17.22 -16.16 5.06
CA LYS A 191 16.19 -16.99 5.74
C LYS A 191 16.28 -16.90 7.27
N ASN A 192 17.49 -16.99 7.83
CA ASN A 192 17.68 -16.87 9.28
C ASN A 192 17.38 -15.45 9.76
N ARG A 193 17.81 -14.44 9.00
CA ARG A 193 17.52 -13.02 9.29
C ARG A 193 16.02 -12.75 9.35
N VAL A 194 15.26 -13.26 8.38
CA VAL A 194 13.80 -13.15 8.32
C VAL A 194 13.15 -13.77 9.56
N THR A 195 13.52 -15.00 9.92
CA THR A 195 12.98 -15.66 11.13
C THR A 195 13.33 -14.87 12.40
N SER A 196 14.57 -14.42 12.54
CA SER A 196 15.01 -13.61 13.69
C SER A 196 14.25 -12.28 13.77
N LEU A 197 14.01 -11.62 12.64
CA LEU A 197 13.21 -10.40 12.56
C LEU A 197 11.76 -10.64 12.98
N ILE A 198 11.14 -11.72 12.49
CA ILE A 198 9.76 -12.10 12.82
C ILE A 198 9.58 -12.37 14.32
N ASP A 199 10.51 -13.10 14.92
CA ASP A 199 10.48 -13.44 16.34
C ASP A 199 10.76 -12.20 17.21
N TYR A 200 11.79 -11.41 16.86
CA TYR A 200 12.13 -10.18 17.58
C TYR A 200 11.00 -9.15 17.52
N GLN A 201 10.41 -8.90 16.34
CA GLN A 201 9.32 -7.93 16.20
C GLN A 201 8.11 -8.32 17.04
N THR A 202 7.74 -9.61 17.05
CA THR A 202 6.58 -10.10 17.80
C THR A 202 6.77 -9.83 19.30
N ARG A 203 7.95 -10.15 19.84
CA ARG A 203 8.29 -9.89 21.25
C ARG A 203 8.38 -8.39 21.56
N LEU A 204 8.99 -7.61 20.67
CA LEU A 204 9.18 -6.17 20.89
C LEU A 204 7.84 -5.44 20.91
N VAL A 205 6.96 -5.73 19.95
CA VAL A 205 5.61 -5.16 19.90
C VAL A 205 4.83 -5.56 21.13
N TYR A 206 4.78 -6.85 21.46
CA TYR A 206 4.07 -7.34 22.65
C TYR A 206 4.53 -6.62 23.92
N ARG A 207 5.85 -6.57 24.17
CA ARG A 207 6.41 -5.95 25.37
C ARG A 207 6.12 -4.45 25.45
N ASN A 208 6.19 -3.72 24.34
CA ASN A 208 5.95 -2.28 24.36
C ASN A 208 4.48 -1.95 24.58
N ILE A 209 3.57 -2.67 23.93
CA ILE A 209 2.12 -2.43 24.07
C ILE A 209 1.65 -2.87 25.46
N CYS A 210 2.11 -4.01 25.98
CA CYS A 210 1.76 -4.48 27.34
C CYS A 210 2.16 -3.51 28.48
N ARG A 211 3.03 -2.53 28.24
CA ARG A 211 3.32 -1.47 29.23
C ARG A 211 2.16 -0.51 29.43
N GLY A 212 1.32 -0.33 28.41
CA GLY A 212 0.12 0.52 28.46
C GLY A 212 -1.18 -0.24 28.74
N LEU A 213 -1.16 -1.57 28.72
CA LEU A 213 -2.34 -2.40 28.95
C LEU A 213 -2.54 -2.71 30.45
N PHE A 214 -3.81 -2.76 30.87
CA PHE A 214 -4.17 -3.33 32.17
C PHE A 214 -3.83 -4.82 32.21
N GLU A 215 -3.51 -5.34 33.40
CA GLU A 215 -3.09 -6.73 33.59
C GLU A 215 -4.09 -7.74 33.01
N GLY A 216 -5.39 -7.50 33.23
CA GLY A 216 -6.47 -8.36 32.73
C GLY A 216 -6.54 -8.46 31.20
N HIS A 217 -6.05 -7.46 30.46
CA HIS A 217 -6.10 -7.43 29.01
C HIS A 217 -4.85 -8.00 28.34
N LYS A 218 -3.77 -8.29 29.09
CA LYS A 218 -2.51 -8.79 28.53
C LYS A 218 -2.65 -10.20 27.95
N LEU A 219 -3.38 -11.09 28.63
CA LEU A 219 -3.64 -12.45 28.14
C LEU A 219 -4.51 -12.44 26.88
N MET A 220 -5.53 -11.58 26.85
CA MET A 220 -6.36 -11.42 25.66
C MET A 220 -5.53 -10.89 24.49
N PHE A 221 -4.64 -9.91 24.71
CA PHE A 221 -3.77 -9.39 23.67
C PHE A 221 -2.79 -10.45 23.12
N SER A 222 -2.18 -11.26 23.99
CA SER A 222 -1.30 -12.36 23.54
C SER A 222 -2.08 -13.42 22.74
N PHE A 223 -3.31 -13.73 23.16
CA PHE A 223 -4.22 -14.61 22.43
C PHE A 223 -4.57 -14.05 21.04
N LEU A 224 -4.95 -12.77 20.95
CA LEU A 224 -5.27 -12.12 19.67
C LEU A 224 -4.08 -12.11 18.70
N ILE A 225 -2.86 -11.84 19.18
CA ILE A 225 -1.64 -11.95 18.37
C ILE A 225 -1.47 -13.38 17.84
N ALA A 226 -1.56 -14.39 18.72
CA ALA A 226 -1.38 -15.77 18.33
C ALA A 226 -2.43 -16.22 17.30
N CYS A 227 -3.70 -15.87 17.52
CA CYS A 227 -4.79 -16.15 16.60
C CYS A 227 -4.61 -15.44 15.26
N ALA A 228 -4.25 -14.15 15.25
CA ALA A 228 -4.01 -13.42 13.99
C ALA A 228 -2.90 -14.08 13.15
N ILE A 229 -1.80 -14.49 13.79
CA ILE A 229 -0.70 -15.20 13.12
C ILE A 229 -1.18 -16.54 12.54
N ARG A 230 -1.92 -17.33 13.33
CA ARG A 230 -2.40 -18.67 12.93
C ARG A 230 -3.51 -18.63 11.90
N ARG A 231 -4.37 -17.61 11.94
CA ARG A 231 -5.38 -17.34 10.90
C ARG A 231 -4.71 -16.99 9.59
N ASN A 232 -3.68 -16.14 9.62
CA ASN A 232 -2.93 -15.80 8.40
C ASN A 232 -2.20 -17.00 7.79
N SER A 233 -1.70 -17.93 8.61
CA SER A 233 -1.08 -19.16 8.12
C SER A 233 -2.09 -20.22 7.65
N GLY A 234 -3.40 -19.95 7.73
CA GLY A 234 -4.46 -20.92 7.44
C GLY A 234 -4.59 -22.06 8.46
N ALA A 235 -3.87 -21.99 9.59
CA ALA A 235 -3.93 -23.02 10.63
C ALA A 235 -5.21 -22.94 11.48
N ILE A 236 -5.86 -21.77 11.49
CA ILE A 236 -7.20 -21.58 12.04
C ILE A 236 -8.11 -21.16 10.89
N PRO A 237 -8.96 -22.07 10.37
CA PRO A 237 -9.97 -21.74 9.37
C PRO A 237 -10.96 -20.67 9.88
N ALA A 238 -11.55 -19.92 8.94
CA ALA A 238 -12.53 -18.90 9.28
C ALA A 238 -13.78 -19.47 9.97
N GLU A 239 -14.16 -20.70 9.63
CA GLU A 239 -15.31 -21.40 10.24
C GLU A 239 -15.06 -21.72 11.71
N GLU A 240 -13.91 -22.32 12.05
CA GLU A 240 -13.54 -22.62 13.44
C GLU A 240 -13.43 -21.34 14.28
N TRP A 241 -12.86 -20.28 13.69
CA TRP A 241 -12.80 -18.97 14.34
C TRP A 241 -14.20 -18.40 14.62
N ASN A 242 -15.13 -18.53 13.68
CA ASN A 242 -16.50 -18.08 13.86
C ASN A 242 -17.24 -18.88 14.94
N VAL A 243 -17.03 -20.20 15.02
CA VAL A 243 -17.60 -21.03 16.09
C VAL A 243 -17.06 -20.62 17.45
N LEU A 244 -15.75 -20.32 17.56
CA LEU A 244 -15.18 -19.80 18.80
C LEU A 244 -15.83 -18.46 19.23
N LEU A 245 -16.05 -17.55 18.29
CA LEU A 245 -16.57 -16.22 18.58
C LEU A 245 -18.08 -16.19 18.83
N ARG A 246 -18.85 -16.98 18.09
CA ARG A 246 -20.32 -16.93 18.08
C ARG A 246 -20.97 -18.12 18.77
N GLY A 247 -20.19 -19.14 19.14
CA GLY A 247 -20.70 -20.43 19.56
C GLY A 247 -21.14 -21.30 18.39
N ILE A 248 -21.57 -22.52 18.71
CA ILE A 248 -22.18 -23.43 17.74
C ILE A 248 -23.51 -22.80 17.31
N PRO A 249 -23.75 -22.57 16.01
CA PRO A 249 -25.07 -22.16 15.56
C PRO A 249 -26.05 -23.25 15.96
N ILE A 250 -27.03 -22.89 16.79
CA ILE A 250 -28.16 -23.77 17.10
C ILE A 250 -28.89 -23.95 15.78
N SER A 251 -28.54 -25.01 15.04
CA SER A 251 -29.52 -25.63 14.18
C SER A 251 -30.60 -26.08 15.14
N LEU A 252 -31.76 -25.44 15.05
CA LEU A 252 -32.98 -26.15 15.39
C LEU A 252 -32.94 -27.37 14.49
N ASP A 253 -32.44 -28.47 15.02
CA ASP A 253 -33.04 -29.76 14.76
C ASP A 253 -34.52 -29.53 15.07
N ALA A 254 -35.24 -29.09 14.03
CA ALA A 254 -36.63 -29.39 13.91
C ALA A 254 -36.66 -30.91 13.87
N ASP A 255 -36.65 -31.50 15.07
CA ASP A 255 -37.33 -32.73 15.35
C ASP A 255 -38.72 -32.56 14.76
N GLY A 256 -38.85 -32.98 13.50
CA GLY A 256 -40.10 -33.39 12.91
C GLY A 256 -40.54 -34.66 13.61
N LYS A 257 -40.98 -34.52 14.86
CA LYS A 257 -41.90 -35.40 15.57
C LYS A 257 -42.81 -34.57 16.45
#